data_AF-A0A8T1RYD2-F1
#
_entry.id   AF-A0A8T1RYD2-F1
#
_cell.length_a   1.000
_cell.length_b   1.000
_cell.length_c   1.000
_cell.angle_alpha   90.00
_cell.angle_beta   90.00
_cell.angle_gamma   90.00
#
_symmetry.space_group_name_H-M   'P 1'
#
loop_
_entity.id
_entity.type
_entity.pdbx_description
1 polymer ?
#
loop_
_entity_poly.entity_id
_entity_poly.type
_entity_poly.pdbx_seq_one_letter_code
_entity_poly.pdbx_strand_id
1 'polypeptide(L)'
;MLELPVETEAERQKIISVFKRLHQFLEDQEHLLLAQLEMLDKEIRKSQDGNATRVSKEIPHLSELISEMEGKCQQPASKFLQDIRSTLSR
;
A
#
# COMPACT_ATOMS: atom_id res chain seq x y z
N MET A 1 54.27 -16.63 37.25
CA MET A 1 54.02 -15.19 36.96
C MET A 1 53.96 -14.97 35.44
N LEU A 2 53.04 -15.67 34.75
CA LEU A 2 52.83 -15.58 33.30
C LEU A 2 51.32 -15.51 32.93
N GLU A 3 50.42 -15.32 33.91
CA GLU A 3 48.96 -15.44 33.71
C GLU A 3 48.28 -14.15 33.18
N LEU A 4 48.79 -12.97 33.54
CA LEU A 4 48.23 -11.66 33.16
C LEU A 4 48.08 -11.42 31.63
N PRO A 5 49.05 -11.78 30.77
CA PRO A 5 48.93 -11.60 29.32
C PRO A 5 47.86 -12.50 28.68
N VAL A 6 47.65 -13.70 29.23
CA VAL A 6 46.68 -14.67 28.69
C VAL A 6 45.25 -14.23 28.99
N GLU A 7 45.00 -13.72 30.20
CA GLU A 7 43.67 -13.21 30.60
C GLU A 7 43.28 -11.95 29.82
N THR A 8 44.23 -11.05 29.58
CA THR A 8 44.01 -9.85 28.77
C THR A 8 43.64 -10.19 27.32
N GLU A 9 44.30 -11.20 26.74
CA GLU A 9 43.99 -11.64 25.37
C GLU A 9 42.64 -12.35 25.30
N ALA A 10 42.28 -13.13 26.32
CA ALA A 10 40.95 -13.75 26.40
C ALA A 10 39.83 -12.69 26.43
N GLU A 11 39.97 -11.63 27.23
CA GLU A 11 38.96 -10.56 27.27
C GLU A 11 38.93 -9.78 25.95
N ARG A 12 40.07 -9.58 25.28
CA ARG A 12 40.11 -9.01 23.92
C ARG A 12 39.29 -9.84 22.94
N GLN A 13 39.50 -11.14 22.89
CA GLN A 13 38.77 -12.04 21.99
C GLN A 13 37.27 -12.08 22.31
N LYS A 14 36.90 -12.01 23.59
CA LYS A 14 35.51 -11.92 24.03
C LYS A 14 34.86 -10.62 23.56
N ILE A 15 35.53 -9.47 23.69
CA ILE A 15 35.04 -8.19 23.17
C ILE A 15 34.81 -8.30 21.66
N ILE A 16 35.80 -8.79 20.90
CA ILE A 16 35.68 -8.98 19.45
C ILE A 16 34.48 -9.87 19.10
N SER A 17 34.30 -10.99 19.83
CA SER A 17 33.19 -11.92 19.62
C SER A 17 31.82 -11.28 19.87
N VAL A 18 31.69 -10.54 20.98
CA VAL A 18 30.44 -9.84 21.33
C VAL A 18 30.09 -8.81 20.26
N PHE A 19 31.05 -7.99 19.83
CA PHE A 19 30.80 -7.02 18.78
C PHE A 19 30.47 -7.70 17.46
N LYS A 20 31.15 -8.78 17.06
CA LYS A 20 30.81 -9.53 15.85
C LYS A 20 29.36 -10.03 15.88
N ARG A 21 28.91 -10.56 17.02
CA ARG A 21 27.52 -11.01 17.18
C ARG A 21 26.52 -9.85 17.14
N LEU A 22 26.87 -8.70 17.71
CA LEU A 22 26.04 -7.51 17.68
C LEU A 22 25.88 -6.96 16.26
N HIS A 23 26.95 -6.90 15.47
CA HIS A 23 26.88 -6.48 14.07
C HIS A 23 25.97 -7.42 13.27
N GLN A 24 26.14 -8.74 13.39
CA GLN A 24 25.26 -9.69 12.72
C GLN A 24 23.79 -9.50 13.11
N PHE A 25 23.53 -9.32 14.40
CA PHE A 25 22.16 -9.08 14.88
C PHE A 25 21.55 -7.81 14.26
N LEU A 26 22.33 -6.73 14.17
CA LEU A 26 21.87 -5.49 13.56
C LEU A 26 21.61 -5.65 12.06
N GLU A 27 22.47 -6.36 11.32
CA GLU A 27 22.26 -6.68 9.91
C GLU A 27 20.98 -7.50 9.71
N ASP A 28 20.75 -8.52 10.54
CA ASP A 28 19.55 -9.35 10.48
C ASP A 28 18.27 -8.51 10.76
N GLN A 29 18.33 -7.60 11.73
CA GLN A 29 17.23 -6.67 12.03
C GLN A 29 16.97 -5.69 10.88
N GLU A 30 18.03 -5.14 10.28
CA GLU A 30 17.91 -4.24 9.13
C GLU A 30 17.23 -4.95 7.96
N HIS A 31 17.67 -6.15 7.61
CA HIS A 31 17.06 -6.95 6.55
C HIS A 31 15.59 -7.28 6.84
N LEU A 32 15.25 -7.63 8.07
CA LEU A 32 13.86 -7.87 8.47
C LEU A 32 12.98 -6.62 8.30
N LEU A 33 13.45 -5.46 8.76
CA LEU A 33 12.72 -4.21 8.67
C LEU A 33 12.54 -3.75 7.21
N LEU A 34 13.57 -3.91 6.38
CA LEU A 34 13.49 -3.62 4.95
C LEU A 34 12.47 -4.53 4.25
N ALA A 35 12.44 -5.83 4.58
CA ALA A 35 11.45 -6.75 4.02
C ALA A 35 10.02 -6.38 4.43
N GLN A 36 9.82 -5.98 5.69
CA GLN A 36 8.52 -5.49 6.16
C GLN A 36 8.08 -4.22 5.43
N LEU A 37 9.00 -3.28 5.22
CA LEU A 37 8.73 -2.06 4.48
C LEU A 37 8.35 -2.35 3.01
N GLU A 38 9.06 -3.28 2.36
CA GLU A 38 8.75 -3.69 0.99
C GLU A 38 7.34 -4.31 0.88
N MET A 39 6.93 -5.11 1.87
CA MET A 39 5.57 -5.66 1.93
C MET A 39 4.52 -4.55 2.07
N LEU A 40 4.74 -3.59 2.98
CA LEU A 40 3.83 -2.46 3.17
C LEU A 40 3.68 -1.63 1.88
N ASP A 41 4.79 -1.35 1.21
CA ASP A 41 4.81 -0.66 -0.08
C ASP A 41 3.99 -1.39 -1.15
N LYS A 42 4.07 -2.73 -1.19
CA LYS A 42 3.26 -3.56 -2.11
C LYS A 42 1.77 -3.48 -1.78
N GLU A 43 1.40 -3.51 -0.51
CA GLU A 43 0.00 -3.39 -0.08
C GLU A 43 -0.59 -2.01 -0.41
N ILE A 44 0.17 -0.94 -0.20
CA ILE A 44 -0.21 0.42 -0.57
C ILE A 44 -0.46 0.50 -2.08
N ARG A 45 0.48 0.03 -2.90
CA ARG A 45 0.32 0.02 -4.37
C ARG A 45 -0.90 -0.78 -4.80
N LYS A 46 -1.10 -1.97 -4.24
CA LYS A 46 -2.28 -2.81 -4.55
C LYS A 46 -3.60 -2.10 -4.22
N SER A 47 -3.66 -1.40 -3.08
CA SER A 47 -4.83 -0.59 -2.69
C SER A 47 -5.06 0.56 -3.66
N GLN A 48 -4.00 1.28 -4.05
CA GLN A 48 -4.06 2.37 -5.02
C GLN A 48 -4.54 1.88 -6.39
N ASP A 49 -3.99 0.77 -6.91
CA ASP A 49 -4.40 0.18 -8.18
C ASP A 49 -5.86 -0.28 -8.16
N GLY A 50 -6.30 -0.88 -7.05
CA GLY A 50 -7.70 -1.26 -6.85
C GLY A 50 -8.63 -0.05 -6.88
N ASN A 51 -8.25 1.03 -6.20
CA ASN A 51 -9.00 2.29 -6.20
C ASN A 51 -9.02 2.94 -7.59
N ALA A 52 -7.89 3.01 -8.28
CA ALA A 52 -7.79 3.54 -9.64
C ALA A 52 -8.67 2.75 -10.61
N THR A 53 -8.65 1.41 -10.52
CA THR A 53 -9.51 0.53 -11.33
C THR A 53 -11.00 0.80 -11.06
N ARG A 54 -11.39 0.97 -9.80
CA ARG A 54 -12.78 1.30 -9.44
C ARG A 54 -13.20 2.64 -10.01
N VAL A 55 -12.41 3.69 -9.78
CA VAL A 55 -12.69 5.04 -10.28
C VAL A 55 -12.74 5.08 -11.81
N SER A 56 -11.85 4.36 -12.48
CA SER A 56 -11.83 4.26 -13.95
C SER A 56 -13.09 3.61 -14.52
N LYS A 57 -13.83 2.81 -13.74
CA LYS A 57 -15.11 2.22 -14.15
C LYS A 57 -16.30 3.11 -13.77
N GLU A 58 -16.23 3.78 -12.62
CA GLU A 58 -17.29 4.68 -12.14
C GLU A 58 -17.40 5.95 -13.00
N ILE A 59 -16.28 6.53 -13.45
CA ILE A 59 -16.30 7.77 -14.25
C ILE A 59 -17.10 7.62 -15.56
N PRO A 60 -16.84 6.61 -16.43
CA PRO A 60 -17.64 6.41 -17.64
C PRO A 60 -19.11 6.15 -17.34
N HIS A 61 -19.40 5.36 -16.30
CA HIS A 61 -20.77 5.06 -15.91
C HIS A 61 -21.54 6.32 -15.49
N LEU A 62 -20.93 7.19 -14.69
CA LEU A 62 -21.50 8.49 -14.34
C LEU A 62 -21.66 9.40 -15.56
N SER A 63 -20.68 9.38 -16.48
CA SER A 63 -20.78 10.13 -17.73
C SER A 63 -21.97 9.68 -18.59
N GLU A 64 -22.22 8.38 -18.69
CA GLU A 64 -23.39 7.83 -19.39
C GLU A 64 -24.70 8.26 -18.74
N LEU A 65 -24.78 8.20 -17.40
CA LEU A 65 -25.96 8.67 -16.65
C LEU A 65 -26.24 10.16 -16.87
N ILE A 66 -25.19 10.99 -16.86
CA ILE A 66 -25.30 12.43 -17.14
C ILE A 66 -25.84 12.63 -18.56
N SER A 67 -25.23 12.00 -19.57
CA SER A 67 -25.70 12.13 -20.96
C SER A 67 -27.12 11.62 -21.16
N GLU A 68 -27.53 10.55 -20.47
CA GLU A 68 -28.91 10.07 -20.49
C GLU A 68 -29.86 11.12 -19.90
N MET A 69 -29.53 11.70 -18.74
CA MET A 69 -30.34 12.74 -18.11
C MET A 69 -30.44 13.99 -18.98
N GLU A 70 -29.33 14.47 -19.54
CA GLU A 70 -29.31 15.59 -20.48
C GLU A 70 -30.20 15.30 -21.69
N GLY A 71 -30.08 14.10 -22.28
CA GLY A 71 -30.92 13.67 -23.38
C GLY A 71 -32.42 13.63 -23.04
N LYS A 72 -32.78 13.17 -21.84
CA LYS A 72 -34.18 13.19 -21.36
C LYS A 72 -34.71 14.60 -21.16
N CYS A 73 -33.91 15.52 -20.62
CA CYS A 73 -34.31 16.92 -20.44
C CYS A 73 -34.65 17.63 -21.76
N GLN A 74 -34.12 17.15 -22.89
CA GLN A 74 -34.42 17.68 -24.23
C GLN A 74 -35.69 17.06 -24.87
N GLN A 75 -36.30 16.05 -24.24
CA GLN A 75 -37.50 15.40 -24.78
C GLN A 75 -38.78 16.20 -24.52
N PRO A 76 -39.84 16.00 -25.33
CA PRO A 76 -41.16 16.55 -25.03
C PRO A 76 -41.67 16.12 -23.65
N ALA A 77 -42.39 17.02 -22.97
CA ALA A 77 -42.86 16.82 -21.60
C ALA A 77 -43.64 15.50 -21.38
N SER A 78 -44.44 15.07 -22.37
CA SER A 78 -45.19 13.81 -22.29
C SER A 78 -44.29 12.58 -22.17
N LYS A 79 -43.18 12.53 -22.92
CA LYS A 79 -42.22 11.44 -22.90
C LYS A 79 -41.32 11.50 -21.66
N PHE A 80 -40.87 12.72 -21.32
CA PHE A 80 -40.09 12.95 -20.10
C PHE A 80 -40.79 12.44 -18.84
N LEU A 81 -42.07 12.82 -18.66
CA LEU A 81 -42.85 12.43 -17.47
C LEU A 81 -43.11 10.93 -17.37
N GLN A 82 -43.14 10.21 -18.51
CA GLN A 82 -43.29 8.77 -18.55
C GLN A 82 -42.01 8.05 -18.07
N ASP A 83 -40.85 8.54 -18.50
CA ASP A 83 -39.58 7.83 -18.36
C ASP A 83 -38.70 8.34 -17.20
N ILE A 84 -39.05 9.45 -16.53
CA ILE A 84 -38.19 10.07 -15.50
C ILE A 84 -38.01 9.21 -14.24
N ARG A 85 -39.04 8.45 -13.85
CA ARG A 85 -39.03 7.65 -12.61
C ARG A 85 -37.99 6.53 -12.63
N SER A 86 -37.80 5.88 -13.78
CA SER A 86 -36.84 4.78 -13.93
C SER A 86 -35.39 5.28 -13.98
N THR A 87 -35.13 6.49 -14.47
CA THR A 87 -33.79 7.09 -14.44
C THR A 87 -33.41 7.56 -13.04
N LEU A 88 -34.33 8.12 -12.27
CA LEU A 88 -34.05 8.59 -10.90
C LEU A 88 -33.91 7.47 -9.86
N SER A 89 -34.21 6.22 -10.22
CA SER A 89 -34.11 5.06 -9.33
C SER A 89 -32.85 4.22 -9.56
N ARG A 90 -32.03 4.58 -10.55
CA ARG A 90 -30.71 4.00 -10.82
C ARG A 90 -29.63 4.81 -10.12
#